data_AF-A0A931VFQ1-F1
#
_entry.id   AF-A0A931VFQ1-F1
#
_cell.length_a   1.000
_cell.length_b   1.000
_cell.length_c   1.000
_cell.angle_alpha   90.00
_cell.angle_beta   90.00
_cell.angle_gamma   90.00
#
_symmetry.space_group_name_H-M   'P 1'
#
loop_
_entity.id
_entity.type
_entity.pdbx_description
1 polymer ?
#
loop_
_entity_poly.entity_id
_entity_poly.type
_entity_poly.pdbx_seq_one_letter_code
_entity_poly.pdbx_strand_id
1 'polypeptide(L)'
;MENQIFTTAIQLALKFSDETDIPARLKNKSESQKRTISKQDSLVEKRFQDNVRAWNKVIEKILAKVETQQAWRFINLLPSIEPEIKGVIYCKDFLDFTDYFVLRRDIEKCDHEEVGLLAMLHTAFQREIERKI
;
A
#
# COMPACT_ATOMS: atom_id res chain seq x y z
N MET A 1 -13.95 4.48 10.93
CA MET A 1 -13.25 3.42 10.18
C MET A 1 -13.06 3.82 8.71
N GLU A 2 -14.11 4.23 7.99
CA GLU A 2 -14.01 4.72 6.60
C GLU A 2 -12.99 5.85 6.40
N ASN A 3 -12.94 6.82 7.31
CA ASN A 3 -11.98 7.93 7.24
C ASN A 3 -10.51 7.43 7.37
N GLN A 4 -10.28 6.41 8.20
CA GLN A 4 -8.96 5.80 8.36
C GLN A 4 -8.54 5.05 7.09
N ILE A 5 -9.44 4.25 6.51
CA ILE A 5 -9.18 3.52 5.24
C ILE A 5 -8.81 4.51 4.13
N PHE A 6 -9.59 5.56 3.94
CA PHE A 6 -9.32 6.56 2.91
C PHE A 6 -7.99 7.29 3.14
N THR A 7 -7.70 7.68 4.37
CA THR A 7 -6.43 8.34 4.73
C THR A 7 -5.24 7.43 4.45
N THR A 8 -5.32 6.16 4.84
CA THR A 8 -4.25 5.18 4.59
C THR A 8 -4.12 4.87 3.09
N ALA A 9 -5.21 4.82 2.33
CA ALA A 9 -5.16 4.66 0.88
C ALA A 9 -4.39 5.82 0.21
N ILE A 10 -4.58 7.05 0.66
CA ILE A 10 -3.79 8.20 0.19
C ILE A 10 -2.31 8.01 0.52
N GLN A 11 -1.99 7.59 1.75
CA GLN A 11 -0.60 7.38 2.17
C GLN A 11 0.09 6.30 1.34
N LEU A 12 -0.59 5.18 1.06
CA LEU A 12 -0.07 4.12 0.22
C LEU A 12 0.09 4.58 -1.24
N ALA A 13 -0.91 5.28 -1.79
CA ALA A 13 -0.81 5.85 -3.12
C ALA A 13 0.39 6.81 -3.23
N LEU A 14 0.63 7.66 -2.24
CA LEU A 14 1.82 8.52 -2.19
C LEU A 14 3.12 7.71 -2.07
N LYS A 15 3.15 6.70 -1.20
CA LYS A 15 4.35 5.90 -0.93
C LYS A 15 4.79 5.06 -2.14
N PHE A 16 3.84 4.63 -2.95
CA PHE A 16 4.06 3.69 -4.05
C PHE A 16 3.90 4.30 -5.45
N SER A 17 3.64 5.61 -5.55
CA SER A 17 3.67 6.31 -6.85
C SER A 17 5.05 6.89 -7.11
N ASP A 18 5.45 6.90 -8.38
CA ASP A 18 6.60 7.67 -8.82
C ASP A 18 6.33 9.17 -8.67
N GLU A 19 7.40 9.96 -8.46
CA GLU A 19 7.25 11.41 -8.30
C GLU A 19 6.50 12.04 -9.47
N THR A 20 6.65 11.55 -10.69
CA THR A 20 5.96 12.08 -11.88
C THR A 20 4.45 11.91 -11.82
N ASP A 21 3.96 10.90 -11.11
CA ASP A 21 2.53 10.55 -11.02
C ASP A 21 1.84 11.16 -9.80
N ILE A 22 2.59 11.83 -8.93
CA ILE A 22 2.02 12.56 -7.80
C ILE A 22 1.60 13.98 -8.24
N PRO A 23 0.35 14.38 -7.96
CA PRO A 23 -0.12 15.75 -8.16
C PRO A 23 0.81 16.85 -7.65
N ALA A 24 0.98 17.92 -8.42
CA ALA A 24 1.86 19.03 -8.05
C ALA A 24 1.51 19.64 -6.68
N ARG A 25 0.23 19.70 -6.33
CA ARG A 25 -0.23 20.23 -5.04
C ARG A 25 0.20 19.40 -3.83
N LEU A 26 0.35 18.08 -4.02
CA LEU A 26 0.72 17.11 -2.97
C LEU A 26 2.24 16.93 -2.85
N LYS A 27 3.00 17.42 -3.83
CA LYS A 27 4.46 17.51 -3.72
C LYS A 27 4.86 18.59 -2.72
N ASN A 28 5.89 18.31 -1.92
CA ASN A 28 6.55 19.30 -1.06
C ASN A 28 7.38 20.29 -1.90
N LYS A 29 6.69 21.11 -2.71
CA LYS A 29 7.28 22.18 -3.51
C LYS A 29 6.84 23.54 -2.96
N SER A 30 7.70 24.55 -3.12
CA SER A 30 7.43 25.93 -2.73
C SER A 30 6.20 26.51 -3.46
N GLU A 31 5.43 27.40 -2.81
CA GLU A 31 4.16 27.92 -3.35
C GLU A 31 4.27 28.57 -4.72
N SER A 32 5.44 29.14 -5.06
CA SER A 32 5.71 29.75 -6.37
C SER A 32 5.74 28.73 -7.50
N GLN A 33 6.04 27.46 -7.22
CA GLN A 33 6.06 26.37 -8.21
C GLN A 33 4.68 25.73 -8.43
N LYS A 34 3.69 26.01 -7.57
CA LYS A 34 2.33 25.45 -7.64
C LYS A 34 1.37 26.25 -8.55
N ARG A 35 1.74 27.46 -9.00
CA ARG A 35 0.81 28.39 -9.69
C ARG A 35 0.72 28.23 -11.21
N THR A 36 1.51 27.35 -11.83
CA THR A 36 1.45 27.11 -13.27
C THR A 36 0.90 25.72 -13.55
N ILE A 37 -0.42 25.55 -13.38
CA ILE A 37 -1.08 24.25 -13.50
C ILE A 37 -1.87 24.19 -14.82
N SER A 38 -1.33 23.41 -15.75
CA SER A 38 -1.85 23.09 -17.09
C SER A 38 -2.86 21.93 -17.04
N LYS A 39 -3.61 21.68 -18.13
CA LYS A 39 -4.48 20.51 -18.35
C LYS A 39 -3.80 19.16 -18.04
N GLN A 40 -2.47 19.10 -18.09
CA GLN A 40 -1.67 17.92 -17.74
C GLN A 40 -1.83 17.52 -16.26
N ASP A 41 -1.91 18.47 -15.35
CA ASP A 41 -2.10 18.19 -13.92
C ASP A 41 -3.49 17.56 -13.70
N SER A 42 -4.52 17.96 -14.47
CA SER A 42 -5.85 17.32 -14.38
C SER A 42 -5.86 15.84 -14.74
N LEU A 43 -4.99 15.38 -15.65
CA LEU A 43 -4.88 13.95 -15.98
C LEU A 43 -4.08 13.19 -14.92
N VAL A 44 -3.01 13.80 -14.39
CA VAL A 44 -2.24 13.26 -13.25
C VAL A 44 -3.14 13.14 -12.02
N GLU A 45 -3.92 14.17 -11.71
CA GLU A 45 -4.90 14.18 -10.63
C GLU A 45 -5.89 13.02 -10.74
N LYS A 46 -6.43 12.82 -11.94
CA LYS A 46 -7.41 11.76 -12.18
C LYS A 46 -6.78 10.38 -11.97
N ARG A 47 -5.60 10.14 -12.56
CA ARG A 47 -4.86 8.88 -12.39
C ARG A 47 -4.49 8.63 -10.93
N PHE A 48 -4.04 9.65 -10.22
CA PHE A 48 -3.73 9.55 -8.81
C PHE A 48 -4.97 9.23 -7.97
N GLN A 49 -6.11 9.85 -8.28
CA GLN A 49 -7.38 9.50 -7.63
C GLN A 49 -7.82 8.07 -7.92
N ASP A 50 -7.64 7.59 -9.15
CA ASP A 50 -7.93 6.20 -9.51
C ASP A 50 -7.02 5.24 -8.73
N ASN A 51 -5.72 5.56 -8.59
CA ASN A 51 -4.78 4.81 -7.75
C ASN A 51 -5.19 4.81 -6.27
N VAL A 52 -5.61 5.95 -5.70
CA VAL A 52 -6.14 6.02 -4.32
C VAL A 52 -7.37 5.12 -4.16
N ARG A 53 -8.27 5.08 -5.15
CA ARG A 53 -9.45 4.20 -5.11
C ARG A 53 -9.04 2.72 -5.20
N ALA A 54 -8.04 2.39 -6.00
CA ALA A 54 -7.52 1.03 -6.08
C ALA A 54 -6.96 0.59 -4.71
N TRP A 55 -6.12 1.41 -4.08
CA TRP A 55 -5.62 1.16 -2.71
C TRP A 55 -6.73 1.04 -1.67
N ASN A 56 -7.76 1.90 -1.75
CA ASN A 56 -8.90 1.83 -0.86
C ASN A 56 -9.59 0.45 -0.94
N LYS A 57 -9.86 -0.04 -2.16
CA LYS A 57 -10.42 -1.38 -2.38
C LYS A 57 -9.51 -2.50 -1.86
N VAL A 58 -8.20 -2.37 -2.04
CA VAL A 58 -7.24 -3.37 -1.50
C VAL A 58 -7.31 -3.42 0.02
N ILE A 59 -7.32 -2.26 0.69
CA ILE A 59 -7.44 -2.17 2.15
C ILE A 59 -8.74 -2.83 2.63
N GLU A 60 -9.87 -2.51 2.00
CA GLU A 60 -11.17 -3.11 2.33
C GLU A 60 -11.15 -4.64 2.19
N LYS A 61 -10.54 -5.15 1.11
CA LYS A 61 -10.41 -6.59 0.87
C LYS A 61 -9.54 -7.29 1.91
N ILE A 62 -8.41 -6.68 2.31
CA ILE A 62 -7.56 -7.20 3.39
C ILE A 62 -8.37 -7.25 4.70
N LEU A 63 -9.03 -6.15 5.07
CA LEU A 63 -9.81 -6.06 6.31
C LEU A 63 -11.00 -7.03 6.35
N ALA A 64 -11.55 -7.40 5.20
CA ALA A 64 -12.65 -8.35 5.12
C ALA A 64 -12.22 -9.82 5.31
N LYS A 65 -10.92 -10.12 5.17
CA LYS A 65 -10.41 -11.50 5.09
C LYS A 65 -9.35 -11.83 6.14
N VAL A 66 -8.65 -10.81 6.63
CA VAL A 66 -7.60 -10.92 7.64
C VAL A 66 -8.12 -10.33 8.95
N GLU A 67 -7.72 -10.92 10.08
CA GLU A 67 -8.04 -10.37 11.40
C GLU A 67 -7.62 -8.89 11.48
N THR A 68 -8.50 -8.05 12.03
CA THR A 68 -8.38 -6.58 11.95
C THR A 68 -7.02 -6.04 12.40
N GLN A 69 -6.50 -6.50 13.53
CA GLN A 69 -5.22 -6.03 14.05
C GLN A 69 -4.07 -6.43 13.13
N GLN A 70 -4.06 -7.68 12.66
CA GLN A 70 -3.08 -8.18 11.70
C GLN A 70 -3.17 -7.47 10.35
N ALA A 71 -4.37 -7.26 9.82
CA ALA A 71 -4.61 -6.51 8.60
C ALA A 71 -3.96 -5.12 8.67
N TRP A 72 -4.18 -4.39 9.77
CA TRP A 72 -3.58 -3.08 9.95
C TRP A 72 -2.06 -3.12 10.11
N ARG A 73 -1.48 -4.20 10.65
CA ARG A 73 -0.01 -4.38 10.62
C ARG A 73 0.49 -4.49 9.18
N PHE A 74 -0.16 -5.30 8.34
CA PHE A 74 0.19 -5.46 6.93
C PHE A 74 0.09 -4.13 6.17
N ILE A 75 -1.07 -3.48 6.28
CA ILE A 75 -1.41 -2.23 5.59
C ILE A 75 -0.45 -1.10 5.99
N ASN A 76 -0.13 -0.96 7.28
CA ASN A 76 0.73 0.11 7.78
C ASN A 76 2.23 -0.24 7.73
N LEU A 77 2.59 -1.43 7.22
CA LEU A 77 3.97 -1.90 7.16
C LEU A 77 4.63 -1.96 8.55
N LEU A 78 3.89 -2.44 9.55
CA LEU A 78 4.30 -2.57 10.94
C LEU A 78 4.36 -4.05 11.36
N PRO A 79 5.34 -4.83 10.85
CA PRO A 79 5.46 -6.24 11.18
C PRO A 79 5.69 -6.44 12.69
N SER A 80 5.01 -7.44 13.25
CA SER A 80 5.29 -7.97 14.58
C SER A 80 6.44 -8.97 14.50
N ILE A 81 7.61 -8.56 14.97
CA ILE A 81 8.86 -9.33 14.90
C ILE A 81 9.22 -9.80 16.30
N GLU A 82 9.31 -11.11 16.48
CA GLU A 82 9.78 -11.71 17.73
C GLU A 82 11.31 -11.55 17.85
N PRO A 83 11.87 -11.32 19.05
CA PRO A 83 13.28 -10.97 19.23
C PRO A 83 14.30 -12.00 18.71
N GLU A 84 13.88 -13.24 18.51
CA GLU A 84 14.77 -14.37 18.20
C GLU A 84 14.75 -14.77 16.72
N ILE A 85 13.95 -14.11 15.89
CA ILE A 85 13.86 -14.47 14.48
C ILE A 85 15.13 -14.03 13.73
N LYS A 86 15.71 -14.96 12.97
CA LYS A 86 16.97 -14.75 12.23
C LYS A 86 16.78 -14.44 10.75
N GLY A 87 15.53 -14.26 10.31
CA GLY A 87 15.20 -14.02 8.92
C GLY A 87 13.71 -13.94 8.68
N VAL A 88 13.35 -13.37 7.52
CA VAL A 88 11.96 -13.07 7.15
C VAL A 88 11.07 -14.31 7.15
N ILE A 89 11.59 -15.45 6.69
CA ILE A 89 10.85 -16.73 6.63
C ILE A 89 10.45 -17.29 8.00
N TYR A 90 11.02 -16.75 9.08
CA TYR A 90 10.67 -17.12 10.46
C TYR A 90 9.70 -16.12 11.10
N CYS A 91 9.36 -15.01 10.42
CA CYS A 91 8.39 -14.03 10.91
C CYS A 91 6.96 -14.51 10.61
N LYS A 92 6.17 -14.78 11.66
CA LYS A 92 4.77 -15.20 11.52
C LYS A 92 3.94 -14.23 10.68
N ASP A 93 4.06 -12.92 10.92
CA ASP A 93 3.33 -11.91 10.14
C ASP A 93 3.68 -11.96 8.64
N PHE A 94 4.94 -12.29 8.29
CA PHE A 94 5.32 -12.43 6.88
C PHE A 94 4.73 -13.69 6.25
N LEU A 95 4.75 -14.81 6.97
CA LEU A 95 4.15 -16.05 6.51
C LEU A 95 2.65 -15.87 6.29
N ASP A 96 1.95 -15.29 7.26
CA ASP A 96 0.51 -15.02 7.17
C ASP A 96 0.18 -14.07 6.00
N PHE A 97 0.99 -13.03 5.76
CA PHE A 97 0.79 -12.15 4.61
C PHE A 97 1.10 -12.88 3.29
N THR A 98 2.09 -13.77 3.27
CA THR A 98 2.41 -14.59 2.09
C THR A 98 1.27 -15.54 1.75
N ASP A 99 0.70 -16.21 2.74
CA ASP A 99 -0.45 -17.11 2.58
C ASP A 99 -1.68 -16.34 2.07
N TYR A 100 -1.96 -15.17 2.64
CA TYR A 100 -3.01 -14.28 2.13
C TYR A 100 -2.76 -13.87 0.69
N PHE A 101 -1.53 -13.48 0.34
CA PHE A 101 -1.19 -13.08 -1.03
C PHE A 101 -1.36 -14.22 -2.04
N VAL A 102 -0.90 -15.43 -1.71
CA VAL A 102 -1.06 -16.64 -2.54
C VAL A 102 -2.54 -16.98 -2.72
N LEU A 103 -3.34 -16.90 -1.65
CA LEU A 103 -4.80 -17.09 -1.71
C LEU A 103 -5.44 -16.12 -2.72
N ARG A 104 -5.13 -14.82 -2.65
CA ARG A 104 -5.70 -13.81 -3.56
C ARG A 104 -5.27 -14.03 -5.02
N ARG A 105 -4.00 -14.40 -5.23
CA ARG A 105 -3.42 -14.60 -6.58
C ARG A 105 -3.94 -15.86 -7.26
N ASP A 106 -3.84 -17.00 -6.58
CA ASP A 106 -3.96 -18.32 -7.23
C ASP A 106 -5.34 -18.95 -7.06
N ILE A 107 -6.01 -18.66 -5.95
CA ILE A 107 -7.27 -19.32 -5.56
C ILE A 107 -8.46 -18.43 -5.88
N GLU A 108 -8.46 -17.19 -5.36
CA GLU A 108 -9.58 -16.26 -5.54
C GLU A 108 -9.50 -15.49 -6.89
N LYS A 109 -8.39 -15.64 -7.63
CA LYS A 109 -8.18 -15.13 -9.01
C LYS A 109 -8.60 -13.67 -9.18
N CYS A 110 -8.00 -12.81 -8.36
CA CYS A 110 -8.32 -11.39 -8.35
C CYS A 110 -7.81 -10.67 -9.60
N ASP A 111 -8.29 -9.44 -9.80
CA ASP A 111 -7.85 -8.61 -10.93
C ASP A 111 -6.34 -8.29 -10.84
N HIS A 112 -5.73 -8.05 -12.02
CA HIS A 112 -4.28 -7.83 -12.11
C HIS A 112 -3.82 -6.59 -11.34
N GLU A 113 -4.68 -5.57 -11.23
CA GLU A 113 -4.37 -4.34 -10.50
C GLU A 113 -4.23 -4.63 -9.00
N GLU A 114 -5.19 -5.33 -8.41
CA GLU A 114 -5.15 -5.77 -7.02
C GLU A 114 -3.91 -6.62 -6.75
N VAL A 115 -3.64 -7.62 -7.57
CA VAL A 115 -2.47 -8.50 -7.39
C VAL A 115 -1.18 -7.69 -7.45
N GLY A 116 -1.09 -6.70 -8.35
CA GLY A 116 0.04 -5.78 -8.44
C GLY A 116 0.24 -4.97 -7.16
N LEU A 117 -0.83 -4.32 -6.67
CA LEU A 117 -0.77 -3.51 -5.44
C LEU A 117 -0.44 -4.35 -4.20
N LEU A 118 -1.02 -5.56 -4.09
CA LEU A 118 -0.71 -6.49 -3.02
C LEU A 118 0.75 -6.96 -3.08
N ALA A 119 1.29 -7.23 -4.27
CA ALA A 119 2.69 -7.61 -4.44
C ALA A 119 3.64 -6.47 -4.01
N MET A 120 3.31 -5.22 -4.34
CA MET A 120 4.06 -4.04 -3.89
C MET A 120 4.04 -3.90 -2.38
N LEU A 121 2.86 -4.07 -1.76
CA LEU A 121 2.70 -4.00 -0.31
C LEU A 121 3.44 -5.13 0.40
N HIS A 122 3.33 -6.37 -0.08
CA HIS A 122 4.02 -7.55 0.44
C HIS A 122 5.54 -7.40 0.37
N THR A 123 6.07 -6.95 -0.77
CA THR A 123 7.52 -6.67 -0.93
C THR A 123 8.00 -5.58 0.02
N ALA A 124 7.22 -4.51 0.20
CA ALA A 124 7.57 -3.47 1.15
C ALA A 124 7.54 -3.99 2.60
N PHE A 125 6.59 -4.87 2.92
CA PHE A 125 6.47 -5.49 4.24
C PHE A 125 7.69 -6.36 4.55
N GLN A 126 8.13 -7.18 3.59
CA GLN A 126 9.38 -7.92 3.68
C GLN A 126 10.57 -7.00 4.01
N ARG A 127 10.72 -5.89 3.29
CA ARG A 127 11.81 -4.94 3.50
C ARG A 127 11.79 -4.31 4.90
N GLU A 128 10.61 -4.04 5.47
CA GLU A 128 10.53 -3.54 6.85
C GLU A 128 10.94 -4.59 7.88
N ILE A 129 10.74 -5.87 7.58
CA ILE A 129 11.23 -6.97 8.43
C ILE A 129 12.75 -7.07 8.32
N GLU A 130 13.28 -7.09 7.09
CA GLU A 130 14.72 -7.18 6.83
C GLU A 130 15.53 -6.03 7.47
N ARG A 131 14.93 -4.84 7.64
CA ARG A 131 15.58 -3.71 8.32
C ARG A 131 15.66 -3.86 9.84
N LYS A 132 14.84 -4.72 10.43
CA LYS A 132 14.66 -4.86 11.88
C LYS A 132 15.30 -6.12 12.45
N ILE A 133 15.78 -7.03 11.60
CA ILE A 133 16.55 -8.23 11.92
C ILE A 133 18.03 -7.92 11.67
#